data_AF-E3NXX6-F1
#
_entry.id   AF-E3NXX6-F1
#
_cell.length_a   1.000
_cell.length_b   1.000
_cell.length_c   1.000
_cell.angle_alpha   90.00
_cell.angle_beta   90.00
_cell.angle_gamma   90.00
#
_symmetry.space_group_name_H-M   'P 1'
#
loop_
_entity.id
_entity.type
_entity.pdbx_description
1 polymer ?
#
loop_
_entity_poly.entity_id
_entity_poly.type
_entity_poly.pdbx_seq_one_letter_code
_entity_poly.pdbx_strand_id
1 'polypeptide(L)'
;MVRELKKLKWPRFHGDAQWIRCFAHILNLIVQGILWPFGSHKKDAKDRGPMGAGDDSDGSISEQEDPEDQIRVLPRGRQDNSATSAGDKLSDEESVYGADVDDDESLDEANIDNASEEEEEDCYTSISCKQTLAKFRAIAKKLRFSPASKAEFYKICQQKRCEKPHNIERDVRTRWNSTSIQINSIIRCQAAILEWQRHKTYGIDRVHYLDQSDLDLAHDLAKVLNLFHNITLQISKAGSARLSNKVIFIDQITDHLSTIISDSNYPPALRNACQVGLKITNKYYSLTDTSPLYRIAIFLHPSFKDEYQR
;
A
#
# COMPACT_ATOMS: atom_id res chain seq x y z
N MET A 1 -17.56 18.10 -3.82
CA MET A 1 -18.65 17.17 -4.23
C MET A 1 -20.02 17.39 -3.54
N VAL A 2 -20.17 17.24 -2.21
CA VAL A 2 -21.50 17.30 -1.55
C VAL A 2 -22.24 18.64 -1.75
N ARG A 3 -21.52 19.77 -1.74
CA ARG A 3 -22.08 21.09 -2.04
C ARG A 3 -22.70 21.15 -3.44
N GLU A 4 -22.09 20.50 -4.43
CA GLU A 4 -22.61 20.42 -5.81
C GLU A 4 -23.84 19.50 -5.88
N LEU A 5 -23.82 18.35 -5.20
CA LEU A 5 -24.98 17.46 -5.14
C LEU A 5 -26.19 18.10 -4.43
N LYS A 6 -25.94 18.93 -3.40
CA LYS A 6 -27.00 19.73 -2.76
C LYS A 6 -27.67 20.70 -3.74
N LYS A 7 -26.94 21.24 -4.73
CA LYS A 7 -27.52 22.12 -5.77
C LYS A 7 -28.52 21.39 -6.67
N LEU A 8 -28.38 20.06 -6.82
CA LEU A 8 -29.29 19.24 -7.63
C LEU A 8 -30.66 18.99 -6.97
N LYS A 9 -30.86 19.43 -5.71
CA LYS A 9 -32.15 19.38 -4.97
C LYS A 9 -32.84 18.01 -5.00
N TRP A 10 -32.07 16.92 -4.89
CA TRP A 10 -32.65 15.58 -4.87
C TRP A 10 -33.54 15.37 -3.63
N PRO A 11 -34.79 14.89 -3.78
CA PRO A 11 -35.75 14.83 -2.67
C PRO A 11 -35.28 14.00 -1.46
N ARG A 12 -34.44 12.99 -1.70
CA ARG A 12 -33.96 12.05 -0.69
C ARG A 12 -32.54 12.32 -0.21
N PHE A 13 -31.86 13.35 -0.75
CA PHE A 13 -30.50 13.71 -0.37
C PHE A 13 -30.52 14.90 0.61
N HIS A 14 -30.31 14.62 1.89
CA HIS A 14 -30.33 15.58 3.00
C HIS A 14 -28.92 16.06 3.38
N GLY A 15 -27.93 15.87 2.51
CA GLY A 15 -26.59 16.41 2.69
C GLY A 15 -25.59 15.44 3.33
N ASP A 16 -24.70 15.98 4.16
CA ASP A 16 -23.47 15.30 4.60
C ASP A 16 -23.77 14.04 5.44
N ALA A 17 -24.86 14.02 6.20
CA ALA A 17 -25.28 12.86 7.01
C ALA A 17 -25.61 11.61 6.18
N GLN A 18 -25.94 11.76 4.89
CA GLN A 18 -26.24 10.63 4.00
C GLN A 18 -25.09 10.29 3.07
N TRP A 19 -23.97 11.01 3.19
CA TRP A 19 -22.80 10.78 2.36
C TRP A 19 -21.94 9.65 2.95
N ILE A 20 -21.92 8.52 2.27
CA ILE A 20 -21.07 7.38 2.62
C ILE A 20 -19.76 7.49 1.84
N ARG A 21 -18.64 7.54 2.56
CA ARG A 21 -17.31 7.46 1.97
C ARG A 21 -16.96 6.02 1.57
N CYS A 22 -16.23 5.88 0.46
CA CYS A 22 -15.75 4.58 -0.02
C CYS A 22 -14.71 4.01 0.95
N PHE A 23 -14.96 2.82 1.50
CA PHE A 23 -14.05 2.23 2.48
C PHE A 23 -12.72 1.79 1.86
N ALA A 24 -12.75 1.29 0.62
CA ALA A 24 -11.53 0.97 -0.11
C ALA A 24 -10.61 2.20 -0.26
N HIS A 25 -11.21 3.38 -0.48
CA HIS A 25 -10.48 4.64 -0.50
C HIS A 25 -9.89 4.99 0.87
N ILE A 26 -10.66 4.82 1.95
CA ILE A 26 -10.17 5.05 3.32
C ILE A 26 -8.98 4.12 3.64
N LEU A 27 -9.06 2.83 3.31
CA LEU A 27 -7.94 1.89 3.49
C LEU A 27 -6.70 2.33 2.72
N ASN A 28 -6.87 2.80 1.47
CA ASN A 28 -5.77 3.34 0.68
C ASN A 28 -5.15 4.56 1.36
N LEU A 29 -5.94 5.49 1.89
CA LEU A 29 -5.42 6.66 2.61
C LEU A 29 -4.65 6.28 3.88
N ILE A 30 -5.16 5.32 4.66
CA ILE A 30 -4.47 4.85 5.86
C ILE A 30 -3.11 4.25 5.50
N VAL A 31 -3.08 3.33 4.52
CA VAL A 31 -1.83 2.70 4.08
C VAL A 31 -0.87 3.72 3.46
N GLN A 32 -1.38 4.67 2.67
CA GLN A 32 -0.55 5.76 2.15
C GLN A 32 0.04 6.59 3.28
N GLY A 33 -0.71 6.89 4.35
CA GLY A 33 -0.18 7.57 5.53
C GLY A 33 0.90 6.76 6.25
N ILE A 34 0.75 5.44 6.36
CA ILE A 34 1.77 4.55 6.95
C ILE A 34 3.04 4.53 6.09
N LEU A 35 2.90 4.48 4.77
CA LEU A 35 4.05 4.42 3.85
C LEU A 35 4.63 5.80 3.53
N TRP A 36 3.94 6.88 3.87
CA TRP A 36 4.33 8.26 3.57
C TRP A 36 5.73 8.60 4.11
N PRO A 37 6.07 8.30 5.38
CA PRO A 37 7.41 8.55 5.92
C PRO A 37 8.51 7.78 5.21
N PHE A 38 8.19 6.78 4.38
CA PHE A 38 9.16 5.96 3.64
C PHE A 38 9.15 6.26 2.14
N GLY A 39 8.31 7.20 1.69
CA GLY A 39 8.21 7.61 0.28
C GLY A 39 9.25 8.64 -0.14
N SER A 40 9.51 8.71 -1.45
CA SER A 40 10.22 9.85 -2.05
C SER A 40 9.21 10.97 -2.35
N HIS A 41 9.25 12.05 -1.58
CA HIS A 41 8.45 13.23 -1.88
C HIS A 41 9.05 13.94 -3.09
N LYS A 42 8.24 14.20 -4.12
CA LYS A 42 8.57 15.29 -5.04
C LYS A 42 8.41 16.56 -4.22
N LYS A 43 9.51 17.24 -3.89
CA LYS A 43 9.42 18.64 -3.48
C LYS A 43 8.79 19.38 -4.65
N ASP A 44 7.65 20.00 -4.42
CA ASP A 44 7.04 20.85 -5.44
C ASP A 44 8.05 21.91 -5.85
N ALA A 45 8.29 22.00 -7.16
CA ALA A 45 9.24 22.90 -7.78
C ALA A 45 8.78 24.38 -7.73
N LYS A 46 8.09 24.79 -6.67
CA LYS A 46 7.63 26.17 -6.48
C LYS A 46 8.54 27.03 -5.60
N ASP A 47 9.56 26.46 -4.96
CA ASP A 47 10.40 27.21 -4.00
C ASP A 47 11.91 27.22 -4.34
N ARG A 48 12.24 27.36 -5.64
CA ARG A 48 13.60 27.77 -6.04
C ARG A 48 13.57 29.20 -6.57
N GLY A 49 13.89 30.14 -5.68
CA GLY A 49 14.29 31.48 -6.07
C GLY A 49 15.52 31.47 -6.98
N PRO A 50 15.73 32.50 -7.81
CA PRO A 50 16.78 32.48 -8.81
C PRO A 50 18.13 32.83 -8.16
N MET A 51 19.05 31.85 -8.08
CA MET A 51 20.47 32.00 -8.49
C MET A 51 21.33 30.84 -8.01
N GLY A 52 22.23 30.38 -8.89
CA GLY A 52 23.37 29.51 -8.56
C GLY A 52 23.57 28.40 -9.59
N ALA A 53 24.29 28.70 -10.67
CA ALA A 53 24.72 27.71 -11.64
C ALA A 53 25.65 26.69 -10.97
N GLY A 54 25.19 25.44 -10.91
CA GLY A 54 25.97 24.26 -10.54
C GLY A 54 25.53 23.13 -11.46
N ASP A 55 26.49 22.66 -12.25
CA ASP A 55 26.39 21.58 -13.23
C ASP A 55 26.19 20.24 -12.51
N ASP A 56 24.95 19.74 -12.47
CA ASP A 56 24.65 18.35 -12.15
C ASP A 56 23.80 17.78 -13.30
N SER A 57 24.49 17.15 -14.24
CA SER A 57 23.90 16.31 -15.27
C SER A 57 23.32 15.05 -14.63
N ASP A 58 22.06 15.11 -14.19
CA ASP A 58 21.26 13.92 -13.91
C ASP A 58 20.14 13.80 -14.97
N GLY A 59 20.40 12.94 -15.95
CA GLY A 59 19.51 12.65 -17.07
C GLY A 59 18.27 11.88 -16.60
N SER A 60 17.30 12.58 -16.02
CA SER A 60 15.97 12.05 -15.74
C SER A 60 15.15 11.99 -17.03
N ILE A 61 15.18 10.83 -17.69
CA ILE A 61 14.32 10.54 -18.84
C ILE A 61 12.91 10.24 -18.31
N SER A 62 12.01 11.19 -18.59
CA SER A 62 10.55 11.13 -18.59
C SER A 62 9.97 9.70 -18.64
N GLU A 63 9.30 9.29 -17.56
CA GLU A 63 8.48 8.08 -17.51
C GLU A 63 7.15 8.36 -18.24
N GLN A 64 6.99 7.83 -19.46
CA GLN A 64 5.67 7.72 -20.08
C GLN A 64 4.98 6.47 -19.51
N GLU A 65 3.81 6.70 -18.90
CA GLU A 65 2.95 5.69 -18.31
C GLU A 65 2.27 4.87 -19.43
N ASP A 66 2.44 3.55 -19.39
CA ASP A 66 1.72 2.60 -20.24
C ASP A 66 0.42 2.17 -19.53
N PRO A 67 -0.78 2.45 -20.09
CA PRO A 67 -2.06 2.34 -19.40
C PRO A 67 -2.61 0.91 -19.22
N GLU A 68 -1.94 -0.15 -19.70
CA GLU A 68 -2.54 -1.49 -19.81
C GLU A 68 -2.51 -2.40 -18.56
N ASP A 69 -1.75 -2.09 -17.50
CA ASP A 69 -1.64 -3.01 -16.34
C ASP A 69 -2.65 -2.70 -15.21
N GLN A 70 -3.93 -2.59 -15.56
CA GLN A 70 -5.02 -2.36 -14.60
C GLN A 70 -5.72 -3.67 -14.23
N ILE A 71 -5.34 -4.19 -13.05
CA ILE A 71 -5.96 -5.29 -12.27
C ILE A 71 -5.29 -6.66 -12.48
N ARG A 72 -4.50 -7.08 -11.47
CA ARG A 72 -4.25 -8.50 -11.18
C ARG A 72 -4.64 -8.78 -9.73
N VAL A 73 -5.64 -9.64 -9.55
CA VAL A 73 -5.92 -10.30 -8.27
C VAL A 73 -4.89 -11.42 -8.10
N LEU A 74 -4.31 -11.55 -6.91
CA LEU A 74 -3.36 -12.63 -6.59
C LEU A 74 -3.94 -13.99 -6.99
N PRO A 75 -3.21 -14.85 -7.73
CA PRO A 75 -3.69 -16.18 -8.00
C PRO A 75 -3.67 -16.98 -6.70
N ARG A 76 -4.85 -17.42 -6.27
CA ARG A 76 -5.01 -18.42 -5.20
C ARG A 76 -4.39 -19.70 -5.73
N GLY A 77 -3.41 -20.26 -5.02
CA GLY A 77 -2.77 -21.51 -5.38
C GLY A 77 -3.80 -22.62 -5.57
N ARG A 78 -4.09 -22.96 -6.82
CA ARG A 78 -4.72 -24.22 -7.20
C ARG A 78 -4.03 -24.69 -8.48
N GLN A 79 -3.41 -25.86 -8.37
CA GLN A 79 -2.94 -26.64 -9.51
C GLN A 79 -4.12 -26.87 -10.44
N ASP A 80 -3.92 -26.66 -11.74
CA ASP A 80 -4.30 -27.63 -12.77
C ASP A 80 -3.57 -27.31 -14.08
N ASN A 81 -2.93 -28.34 -14.63
CA ASN A 81 -2.30 -28.34 -15.94
C ASN A 81 -3.36 -28.68 -17.00
N SER A 82 -3.59 -27.81 -17.98
CA SER A 82 -3.83 -28.22 -19.37
C SER A 82 -3.88 -27.01 -20.30
N ALA A 83 -3.12 -27.07 -21.39
CA ALA A 83 -3.25 -26.17 -22.52
C ALA A 83 -4.50 -26.53 -23.34
N THR A 84 -5.37 -25.56 -23.62
CA THR A 84 -6.05 -25.40 -24.91
C THR A 84 -6.75 -24.04 -25.00
N SER A 85 -6.61 -23.43 -26.18
CA SER A 85 -7.28 -22.24 -26.68
C SER A 85 -8.79 -22.44 -26.87
N ALA A 86 -9.61 -21.46 -26.47
CA ALA A 86 -10.71 -20.88 -27.27
C ALA A 86 -11.44 -19.84 -26.41
N GLY A 87 -11.80 -18.71 -27.04
CA GLY A 87 -12.28 -17.52 -26.35
C GLY A 87 -13.65 -17.65 -25.72
N ASP A 88 -13.88 -16.81 -24.71
CA ASP A 88 -15.21 -16.37 -24.33
C ASP A 88 -15.20 -14.88 -24.01
N LYS A 89 -16.10 -14.16 -24.68
CA LYS A 89 -16.34 -12.73 -24.50
C LYS A 89 -17.10 -12.54 -23.19
N LEU A 90 -16.55 -11.77 -22.26
CA LEU A 90 -17.32 -11.17 -21.17
C LEU A 90 -17.00 -9.68 -21.13
N SER A 91 -18.07 -8.90 -21.17
CA SER A 91 -18.13 -7.44 -21.24
C SER A 91 -17.44 -6.77 -20.06
N ASP A 92 -16.41 -5.98 -20.35
CA ASP A 92 -15.80 -5.06 -19.39
C ASP A 92 -16.67 -3.81 -19.26
N GLU A 93 -17.29 -3.63 -18.10
CA GLU A 93 -17.74 -2.31 -17.65
C GLU A 93 -16.52 -1.56 -17.11
N GLU A 94 -16.10 -0.58 -17.90
CA GLU A 94 -15.00 0.34 -17.67
C GLU A 94 -15.28 1.23 -16.44
N SER A 95 -14.62 0.97 -15.30
CA SER A 95 -14.66 1.88 -14.15
C SER A 95 -13.52 2.90 -14.24
N VAL A 96 -13.77 4.00 -14.95
CA VAL A 96 -12.93 5.19 -14.96
C VAL A 96 -13.06 5.89 -13.60
N TYR A 97 -12.17 5.58 -12.65
CA TYR A 97 -11.96 6.45 -11.50
C TYR A 97 -10.88 7.47 -11.85
N GLY A 98 -11.35 8.59 -12.41
CA GLY A 98 -10.56 9.80 -12.55
C GLY A 98 -10.06 10.27 -11.19
N ALA A 99 -8.77 10.57 -11.13
CA ALA A 99 -8.10 11.14 -9.98
C ALA A 99 -8.49 12.62 -9.85
N ASP A 100 -9.64 12.88 -9.23
CA ASP A 100 -9.88 14.16 -8.58
C ASP A 100 -9.39 14.03 -7.14
N VAL A 101 -8.09 14.33 -6.98
CA VAL A 101 -7.45 14.57 -5.69
C VAL A 101 -8.11 15.84 -5.15
N ASP A 102 -8.99 15.73 -4.14
CA ASP A 102 -9.34 16.88 -3.32
C ASP A 102 -8.04 17.31 -2.61
N ASP A 103 -7.45 18.32 -3.22
CA ASP A 103 -6.23 19.05 -2.95
C ASP A 103 -6.40 19.94 -1.70
N ASP A 104 -6.32 19.38 -0.48
CA ASP A 104 -6.12 20.16 0.79
C ASP A 104 -5.88 19.29 2.06
N GLU A 105 -5.12 18.20 2.03
CA GLU A 105 -4.75 17.51 3.29
C GLU A 105 -3.27 17.14 3.32
N SER A 106 -2.44 18.13 3.67
CA SER A 106 -1.03 17.90 4.00
C SER A 106 -0.96 16.90 5.18
N LEU A 107 -0.44 15.71 4.90
CA LEU A 107 -0.01 14.76 5.92
C LEU A 107 1.30 15.28 6.50
N ASP A 108 1.22 16.35 7.30
CA ASP A 108 2.40 16.97 7.89
C ASP A 108 3.02 16.02 8.94
N GLU A 109 4.25 15.60 8.69
CA GLU A 109 5.09 14.78 9.59
C GLU A 109 5.22 15.40 10.99
N ALA A 110 5.04 16.72 11.09
CA ALA A 110 5.16 17.50 12.32
C ALA A 110 4.07 17.24 13.38
N ASN A 111 3.08 16.41 13.07
CA ASN A 111 1.90 16.26 13.92
C ASN A 111 1.84 14.93 14.68
N ILE A 112 2.94 14.18 14.83
CA ILE A 112 2.98 12.95 15.64
C ILE A 112 3.23 13.32 17.12
N ASP A 113 2.17 13.57 17.88
CA ASP A 113 2.25 13.67 19.35
C ASP A 113 2.97 12.43 19.92
N ASN A 114 4.06 12.65 20.68
CA ASN A 114 4.87 11.60 21.32
C ASN A 114 5.54 10.61 20.34
N ALA A 115 6.07 11.09 19.22
CA ALA A 115 6.95 10.28 18.37
C ALA A 115 8.12 9.71 19.21
N SER A 116 8.38 8.41 19.08
CA SER A 116 9.58 7.80 19.67
C SER A 116 10.80 8.29 18.92
N GLU A 117 11.88 8.61 19.64
CA GLU A 117 13.16 8.97 19.03
C GLU A 117 13.77 7.73 18.34
N GLU A 118 14.32 7.93 17.14
CA GLU A 118 15.04 6.92 16.38
C GLU A 118 16.53 6.97 16.77
N GLU A 119 17.13 5.81 17.05
CA GLU A 119 18.54 5.67 17.43
C GLU A 119 19.35 5.02 16.31
N GLU A 120 20.67 5.26 16.26
CA GLU A 120 21.55 4.63 15.25
C GLU A 120 21.67 3.10 15.42
N GLU A 121 21.38 2.59 16.62
CA GLU A 121 21.39 1.14 16.94
C GLU A 121 20.09 0.43 16.52
N ASP A 122 19.03 1.18 16.19
CA ASP A 122 17.78 0.59 15.69
C ASP A 122 18.03 -0.24 14.42
N CYS A 123 17.33 -1.38 14.31
CA CYS A 123 17.52 -2.23 13.13
C CYS A 123 17.12 -1.52 11.82
N TYR A 124 16.27 -0.50 11.87
CA TYR A 124 16.05 0.44 10.78
C TYR A 124 15.48 1.78 11.27
N THR A 125 15.90 2.86 10.62
CA THR A 125 15.39 4.23 10.77
C THR A 125 14.49 4.63 9.60
N SER A 126 13.73 5.72 9.72
CA SER A 126 12.88 6.25 8.64
C SER A 126 13.67 6.54 7.36
N ILE A 127 14.92 7.02 7.49
CA ILE A 127 15.82 7.25 6.36
C ILE A 127 16.20 5.93 5.68
N SER A 128 16.60 4.93 6.47
CA SER A 128 16.94 3.61 5.92
C SER A 128 15.72 2.96 5.25
N CYS A 129 14.51 3.12 5.81
CA CYS A 129 13.28 2.63 5.21
C CYS A 129 13.03 3.21 3.81
N LYS A 130 13.26 4.52 3.62
CA LYS A 130 13.21 5.17 2.29
C LYS A 130 14.18 4.51 1.31
N GLN A 131 15.40 4.23 1.77
CA GLN A 131 16.42 3.56 0.97
C GLN A 131 16.02 2.13 0.62
N THR A 132 15.58 1.33 1.59
CA THR A 132 15.12 -0.06 1.41
C THR A 132 14.02 -0.14 0.34
N LEU A 133 12.99 0.71 0.42
CA LEU A 133 11.93 0.73 -0.59
C LEU A 133 12.45 1.14 -1.97
N ALA A 134 13.46 2.00 -2.06
CA ALA A 134 14.13 2.32 -3.32
C ALA A 134 14.92 1.11 -3.87
N LYS A 135 15.63 0.36 -3.02
CA LYS A 135 16.31 -0.89 -3.40
C LYS A 135 15.31 -1.92 -3.96
N PHE A 136 14.15 -2.09 -3.30
CA PHE A 136 13.08 -3.00 -3.75
C PHE A 136 12.58 -2.66 -5.15
N ARG A 137 12.34 -1.38 -5.42
CA ARG A 137 11.96 -0.88 -6.75
C ARG A 137 13.05 -1.11 -7.79
N ALA A 138 14.32 -0.89 -7.42
CA ALA A 138 15.45 -1.12 -8.33
C ALA A 138 15.58 -2.60 -8.73
N ILE A 139 15.40 -3.53 -7.78
CA ILE A 139 15.40 -4.97 -8.03
C ILE A 139 14.26 -5.36 -8.98
N ALA A 140 13.03 -4.92 -8.69
CA ALA A 140 11.88 -5.18 -9.55
C ALA A 140 12.09 -4.63 -10.97
N LYS A 141 12.65 -3.41 -11.09
CA LYS A 141 12.98 -2.78 -12.38
C LYS A 141 14.01 -3.61 -13.16
N LYS A 142 15.10 -4.03 -12.50
CA LYS A 142 16.15 -4.84 -13.15
C LYS A 142 15.60 -6.16 -13.69
N LEU A 143 14.83 -6.88 -12.86
CA LEU A 143 14.25 -8.17 -13.24
C LEU A 143 13.15 -8.05 -14.29
N ARG A 144 12.48 -6.90 -14.40
CA ARG A 144 11.50 -6.65 -15.47
C ARG A 144 12.17 -6.39 -16.82
N PHE A 145 13.14 -5.47 -16.85
CA PHE A 145 13.70 -4.95 -18.10
C PHE A 145 14.93 -5.71 -18.62
N SER A 146 15.49 -6.64 -17.84
CA SER A 146 16.60 -7.49 -18.29
C SER A 146 16.18 -8.96 -18.35
N PRO A 147 15.74 -9.48 -19.51
CA PRO A 147 15.34 -10.87 -19.67
C PRO A 147 16.44 -11.87 -19.30
N ALA A 148 17.70 -11.57 -19.62
CA ALA A 148 18.84 -12.42 -19.25
C ALA A 148 19.02 -12.52 -17.73
N SER A 149 18.93 -11.37 -17.04
CA SER A 149 18.99 -11.34 -15.58
C SER A 149 17.82 -12.05 -14.94
N LYS A 150 16.61 -11.87 -15.48
CA LYS A 150 15.40 -12.58 -15.03
C LYS A 150 15.53 -14.09 -15.19
N ALA A 151 16.04 -14.56 -16.33
CA ALA A 151 16.25 -15.99 -16.57
C ALA A 151 17.24 -16.60 -15.57
N GLU A 152 18.33 -15.88 -15.26
CA GLU A 152 19.30 -16.35 -14.26
C GLU A 152 18.71 -16.34 -12.85
N PHE A 153 17.99 -15.28 -12.47
CA PHE A 153 17.26 -15.21 -11.21
C PHE A 153 16.30 -16.39 -11.04
N TYR A 154 15.58 -16.78 -12.09
CA TYR A 154 14.65 -17.92 -12.05
C TYR A 154 15.38 -19.25 -11.80
N LYS A 155 16.58 -19.44 -12.36
CA LYS A 155 17.40 -20.63 -12.06
C LYS A 155 17.80 -20.66 -10.58
N ILE A 156 18.25 -19.53 -10.05
CA ILE A 156 18.63 -19.41 -8.63
C ILE A 156 17.41 -19.66 -7.74
N CYS A 157 16.24 -19.10 -8.06
CA CYS A 157 14.98 -19.37 -7.35
C CYS A 157 14.65 -20.87 -7.31
N GLN A 158 14.85 -21.59 -8.41
CA GLN A 158 14.64 -23.05 -8.43
C GLN A 158 15.66 -23.80 -7.57
N GLN A 159 16.94 -23.42 -7.64
CA GLN A 159 18.01 -24.03 -6.84
C GLN A 159 17.79 -23.80 -5.33
N LYS A 160 17.37 -22.59 -4.95
CA LYS A 160 17.00 -22.23 -3.56
C LYS A 160 15.62 -22.73 -3.14
N ARG A 161 14.87 -23.36 -4.04
CA ARG A 161 13.51 -23.85 -3.81
C ARG A 161 12.55 -22.76 -3.32
N CYS A 162 12.69 -21.54 -3.83
CA CYS A 162 11.77 -20.43 -3.54
C CYS A 162 10.36 -20.76 -4.05
N GLU A 163 9.34 -20.36 -3.28
CA GLU A 163 7.95 -20.56 -3.66
C GLU A 163 7.58 -19.74 -4.90
N LYS A 164 6.63 -20.27 -5.68
CA LYS A 164 6.11 -19.56 -6.86
C LYS A 164 5.04 -18.54 -6.45
N PRO A 165 4.85 -17.45 -7.23
CA PRO A 165 5.58 -17.10 -8.45
C PRO A 165 6.98 -16.52 -8.19
N HIS A 166 7.93 -16.77 -9.09
CA HIS A 166 9.30 -16.21 -9.00
C HIS A 166 9.40 -14.76 -9.53
N ASN A 167 8.27 -14.10 -9.77
CA ASN A 167 8.23 -12.71 -10.20
C ASN A 167 8.30 -11.78 -8.98
N ILE A 168 9.09 -10.71 -9.10
CA ILE A 168 9.07 -9.59 -8.15
C ILE A 168 8.23 -8.48 -8.77
N GLU A 169 7.06 -8.25 -8.20
CA GLU A 169 6.12 -7.25 -8.74
C GLU A 169 6.63 -5.82 -8.51
N ARG A 170 6.22 -4.92 -9.40
CA ARG A 170 6.58 -3.51 -9.33
C ARG A 170 5.61 -2.77 -8.39
N ASP A 171 6.16 -1.86 -7.61
CA ASP A 171 5.39 -0.85 -6.89
C ASP A 171 4.77 0.19 -7.85
N VAL A 172 3.48 0.46 -7.69
CA VAL A 172 2.67 1.42 -8.40
C VAL A 172 2.13 2.41 -7.36
N ARG A 173 2.62 3.64 -7.41
CA ARG A 173 2.36 4.67 -6.39
C ARG A 173 0.87 4.89 -6.08
N THR A 174 0.02 4.78 -7.10
CA THR A 174 -1.43 5.02 -6.98
C THR A 174 -2.19 3.84 -6.38
N ARG A 175 -1.54 2.70 -6.13
CA ARG A 175 -2.19 1.48 -5.65
C ARG A 175 -1.37 0.83 -4.56
N TRP A 176 -1.65 1.12 -3.28
CA TRP A 176 -0.88 0.57 -2.16
C TRP A 176 -0.71 -0.98 -2.18
N ASN A 177 -1.67 -1.70 -2.78
CA ASN A 177 -1.60 -3.15 -2.97
C ASN A 177 -0.33 -3.59 -3.71
N SER A 178 0.21 -2.79 -4.65
CA SER A 178 1.45 -3.12 -5.34
C SER A 178 2.65 -3.15 -4.41
N THR A 179 2.71 -2.23 -3.43
CA THR A 179 3.79 -2.20 -2.45
C THR A 179 3.76 -3.46 -1.60
N SER A 180 2.57 -3.86 -1.13
CA SER A 180 2.38 -5.10 -0.38
C SER A 180 2.77 -6.34 -1.21
N ILE A 181 2.38 -6.40 -2.48
CA ILE A 181 2.74 -7.52 -3.36
C ILE A 181 4.24 -7.56 -3.64
N GLN A 182 4.89 -6.41 -3.83
CA GLN A 182 6.33 -6.30 -4.01
C GLN A 182 7.07 -6.83 -2.78
N ILE A 183 6.72 -6.33 -1.58
CA ILE A 183 7.34 -6.75 -0.31
C ILE A 183 7.19 -8.26 -0.12
N ASN A 184 5.98 -8.80 -0.29
CA ASN A 184 5.74 -10.24 -0.16
C ASN A 184 6.52 -11.06 -1.19
N SER A 185 6.73 -10.54 -2.40
CA SER A 185 7.53 -11.21 -3.42
C SER A 185 9.02 -11.22 -3.08
N ILE A 186 9.52 -10.16 -2.45
CA ILE A 186 10.90 -10.07 -1.96
C ILE A 186 11.14 -11.08 -0.85
N ILE A 187 10.25 -11.12 0.16
CA ILE A 187 10.31 -12.10 1.25
C ILE A 187 10.32 -13.53 0.67
N ARG A 188 9.38 -13.83 -0.25
CA ARG A 188 9.26 -15.15 -0.87
C ARG A 188 10.54 -15.60 -1.59
N CYS A 189 11.24 -14.67 -2.23
CA CYS A 189 12.43 -14.96 -3.02
C CYS A 189 13.74 -14.51 -2.33
N GLN A 190 13.74 -14.21 -1.03
CA GLN A 190 14.85 -13.56 -0.34
C GLN A 190 16.19 -14.31 -0.52
N ALA A 191 16.17 -15.63 -0.39
CA ALA A 191 17.36 -16.46 -0.51
C ALA A 191 17.98 -16.41 -1.92
N ALA A 192 17.12 -16.27 -2.94
CA ALA A 192 17.57 -16.12 -4.32
C ALA A 192 18.06 -14.70 -4.60
N ILE A 193 17.42 -13.67 -4.04
CA ILE A 193 17.83 -12.28 -4.20
C ILE A 193 19.23 -12.06 -3.61
N LEU A 194 19.49 -12.57 -2.40
CA LEU A 194 20.78 -12.42 -1.72
C LEU A 194 21.95 -13.05 -2.50
N GLU A 195 21.70 -14.11 -3.27
CA GLU A 195 22.68 -14.72 -4.15
C GLU A 195 22.79 -13.99 -5.50
N TRP A 196 21.65 -13.75 -6.15
CA TRP A 196 21.57 -13.09 -7.45
C TRP A 196 22.17 -11.69 -7.45
N GLN A 197 21.97 -10.91 -6.38
CA GLN A 197 22.50 -9.55 -6.30
C GLN A 197 24.03 -9.50 -6.43
N ARG A 198 24.73 -10.56 -5.99
CA ARG A 198 26.20 -10.68 -6.05
C ARG A 198 26.73 -11.16 -7.40
N HIS A 199 25.84 -11.46 -8.35
CA HIS A 199 26.23 -11.97 -9.66
C HIS A 199 26.89 -10.87 -10.50
N LYS A 200 28.14 -11.09 -10.96
CA LYS A 200 28.95 -10.09 -11.69
C LYS A 200 28.27 -9.51 -12.94
N THR A 201 27.67 -10.36 -13.77
CA THR A 201 27.10 -9.96 -15.07
C THR A 201 25.61 -9.61 -15.00
N TYR A 202 24.84 -10.37 -14.23
CA TYR A 202 23.38 -10.33 -14.22
C TYR A 202 22.77 -9.73 -12.96
N GLY A 203 23.57 -9.48 -11.92
CA GLY A 203 23.11 -8.91 -10.67
C GLY A 203 22.76 -7.43 -10.76
N ILE A 204 22.73 -6.78 -9.60
CA ILE A 204 22.38 -5.37 -9.44
C ILE A 204 23.59 -4.58 -8.90
N ASP A 205 23.55 -3.26 -9.03
CA ASP A 205 24.58 -2.40 -8.47
C ASP A 205 24.63 -2.51 -6.95
N ARG A 206 25.84 -2.40 -6.37
CA ARG A 206 26.07 -2.59 -4.92
C ARG A 206 25.26 -1.65 -4.03
N VAL A 207 24.94 -0.46 -4.54
CA VAL A 207 24.10 0.53 -3.85
C VAL A 207 22.67 0.00 -3.59
N HIS A 208 22.25 -1.03 -4.32
CA HIS A 208 20.94 -1.66 -4.19
C HIS A 208 20.98 -3.05 -3.54
N TYR A 209 22.10 -3.42 -2.91
CA TYR A 209 22.17 -4.69 -2.19
C TYR A 209 21.26 -4.67 -0.97
N LEU A 210 20.54 -5.78 -0.80
CA LEU A 210 19.77 -6.05 0.39
C LEU A 210 20.68 -6.59 1.49
N ASP A 211 20.56 -6.01 2.67
CA ASP A 211 21.14 -6.45 3.92
C ASP A 211 20.06 -7.02 4.87
N GLN A 212 20.42 -7.30 6.11
CA GLN A 212 19.49 -7.89 7.08
C GLN A 212 18.42 -6.90 7.52
N SER A 213 18.77 -5.62 7.74
CA SER A 213 17.82 -4.58 8.13
C SER A 213 16.76 -4.33 7.06
N ASP A 214 17.15 -4.37 5.77
CA ASP A 214 16.20 -4.30 4.66
C ASP A 214 15.16 -5.43 4.71
N LEU A 215 15.59 -6.65 5.06
CA LEU A 215 14.72 -7.83 5.15
C LEU A 215 13.84 -7.80 6.41
N ASP A 216 14.38 -7.33 7.54
CA ASP A 216 13.62 -7.15 8.77
C ASP A 216 12.47 -6.16 8.56
N LEU A 217 12.76 -5.02 7.91
CA LEU A 217 11.73 -4.05 7.50
C LEU A 217 10.70 -4.69 6.57
N ALA A 218 11.11 -5.50 5.59
CA ALA A 218 10.18 -6.18 4.69
C ALA A 218 9.20 -7.05 5.47
N HIS A 219 9.72 -7.85 6.40
CA HIS A 219 8.90 -8.73 7.23
C HIS A 219 7.91 -7.95 8.11
N ASP A 220 8.35 -6.87 8.73
CA ASP A 220 7.49 -6.08 9.60
C ASP A 220 6.42 -5.30 8.81
N LEU A 221 6.79 -4.67 7.68
CA LEU A 221 5.82 -4.06 6.79
C LEU A 221 4.82 -5.07 6.23
N ALA A 222 5.25 -6.30 5.92
CA ALA A 222 4.34 -7.35 5.48
C ALA A 222 3.30 -7.69 6.57
N LYS A 223 3.71 -7.79 7.84
CA LYS A 223 2.79 -8.02 8.97
C LYS A 223 1.78 -6.86 9.09
N VAL A 224 2.24 -5.62 8.99
CA VAL A 224 1.39 -4.42 9.08
C VAL A 224 0.35 -4.42 7.95
N LEU A 225 0.80 -4.59 6.71
CA LEU A 225 -0.05 -4.47 5.51
C LEU A 225 -0.99 -5.67 5.29
N ASN A 226 -0.71 -6.83 5.88
CA ASN A 226 -1.51 -8.04 5.69
C ASN A 226 -2.97 -7.86 6.17
N LEU A 227 -3.21 -7.15 7.27
CA LEU A 227 -4.57 -6.87 7.73
C LEU A 227 -5.36 -6.07 6.69
N PHE A 228 -4.78 -4.98 6.17
CA PHE A 228 -5.39 -4.14 5.14
C PHE A 228 -5.71 -4.95 3.88
N HIS A 229 -4.84 -5.90 3.53
CA HIS A 229 -5.03 -6.78 2.38
C HIS A 229 -6.24 -7.70 2.58
N ASN A 230 -6.32 -8.35 3.74
CA ASN A 230 -7.44 -9.22 4.09
C ASN A 230 -8.77 -8.46 4.11
N ILE A 231 -8.80 -7.26 4.69
CA ILE A 231 -10.00 -6.41 4.70
C ILE A 231 -10.36 -5.98 3.28
N THR A 232 -9.37 -5.63 2.45
CA THR A 232 -9.59 -5.26 1.05
C THR A 232 -10.21 -6.42 0.25
N LEU A 233 -9.68 -7.63 0.39
CA LEU A 233 -10.27 -8.83 -0.23
C LEU A 233 -11.69 -9.08 0.23
N GLN A 234 -11.96 -8.83 1.52
CA GLN A 234 -13.31 -8.92 2.02
C GLN A 234 -14.19 -7.89 1.32
N ILE A 235 -13.86 -6.59 1.33
CA ILE A 235 -14.73 -5.56 0.73
C ILE A 235 -14.88 -5.61 -0.78
N SER A 236 -13.97 -6.29 -1.49
CA SER A 236 -14.02 -6.41 -2.96
C SER A 236 -14.96 -7.51 -3.48
N LYS A 237 -15.48 -8.44 -2.67
CA LYS A 237 -16.39 -9.48 -3.23
C LYS A 237 -17.75 -8.87 -3.61
N ALA A 238 -18.14 -8.98 -4.87
CA ALA A 238 -19.39 -8.45 -5.39
C ALA A 238 -20.64 -8.99 -4.65
N GLY A 239 -21.73 -8.22 -4.65
CA GLY A 239 -23.04 -8.65 -4.15
C GLY A 239 -23.20 -8.75 -2.63
N SER A 240 -22.23 -8.31 -1.84
CA SER A 240 -22.28 -8.37 -0.37
C SER A 240 -22.50 -6.98 0.23
N ALA A 241 -23.58 -6.84 1.02
CA ALA A 241 -23.82 -5.65 1.82
C ALA A 241 -22.83 -5.62 3.00
N ARG A 242 -21.90 -4.66 3.00
CA ARG A 242 -20.82 -4.57 4.00
C ARG A 242 -20.81 -3.29 4.81
N LEU A 243 -21.90 -2.52 4.76
CA LEU A 243 -21.98 -1.26 5.49
C LEU A 243 -21.87 -1.50 7.00
N SER A 244 -22.51 -2.56 7.50
CA SER A 244 -22.43 -3.04 8.89
C SER A 244 -21.00 -3.41 9.31
N ASN A 245 -20.20 -3.97 8.41
CA ASN A 245 -18.87 -4.49 8.74
C ASN A 245 -17.82 -3.39 8.80
N LYS A 246 -18.10 -2.18 8.31
CA LYS A 246 -17.09 -1.11 8.24
C LYS A 246 -16.58 -0.72 9.62
N VAL A 247 -17.46 -0.59 10.61
CA VAL A 247 -17.06 -0.23 11.99
C VAL A 247 -16.16 -1.31 12.57
N ILE A 248 -16.49 -2.58 12.34
CA ILE A 248 -15.69 -3.73 12.76
C ILE A 248 -14.31 -3.71 12.11
N PHE A 249 -14.23 -3.42 10.81
CA PHE A 249 -12.95 -3.28 10.13
C PHE A 249 -12.13 -2.13 10.69
N ILE A 250 -12.75 -1.01 11.05
CA ILE A 250 -12.03 0.09 11.69
C ILE A 250 -11.50 -0.32 13.06
N ASP A 251 -12.30 -1.01 13.88
CA ASP A 251 -11.83 -1.52 15.18
C ASP A 251 -10.66 -2.50 15.02
N GLN A 252 -10.73 -3.42 14.06
CA GLN A 252 -9.63 -4.34 13.74
C GLN A 252 -8.35 -3.58 13.34
N ILE A 253 -8.48 -2.52 12.53
CA ILE A 253 -7.34 -1.70 12.11
C ILE A 253 -6.77 -0.94 13.31
N THR A 254 -7.63 -0.34 14.14
CA THR A 254 -7.24 0.38 15.35
C THR A 254 -6.48 -0.53 16.29
N ASP A 255 -7.02 -1.70 16.62
CA ASP A 255 -6.39 -2.68 17.51
C ASP A 255 -5.03 -3.16 16.97
N HIS A 256 -4.96 -3.48 15.68
CA HIS A 256 -3.73 -3.92 15.02
C HIS A 256 -2.64 -2.85 15.05
N LEU A 257 -2.97 -1.61 14.67
CA LEU A 257 -2.02 -0.50 14.70
C LEU A 257 -1.60 -0.16 16.14
N SER A 258 -2.54 -0.11 17.09
CA SER A 258 -2.24 0.14 18.51
C SER A 258 -1.34 -0.94 19.12
N THR A 259 -1.53 -2.21 18.73
CA THR A 259 -0.67 -3.32 19.16
C THR A 259 0.77 -3.11 18.67
N ILE A 260 0.96 -2.77 17.39
CA ILE A 260 2.29 -2.50 16.82
C ILE A 260 2.95 -1.28 17.48
N ILE A 261 2.16 -0.22 17.73
CA ILE A 261 2.67 1.02 18.37
C ILE A 261 3.12 0.76 19.80
N SER A 262 2.47 -0.17 20.52
CA SER A 262 2.78 -0.46 21.93
C SER A 262 3.89 -1.51 22.10
N ASP A 263 4.22 -2.25 21.03
CA ASP A 263 5.21 -3.31 21.08
C ASP A 263 6.63 -2.75 20.88
N SER A 264 7.45 -2.86 21.92
CA SER A 264 8.84 -2.39 21.94
C SER A 264 9.77 -3.16 21.01
N ASN A 265 9.35 -4.31 20.49
CA ASN A 265 10.13 -5.09 19.53
C ASN A 265 10.17 -4.44 18.14
N TYR A 266 9.22 -3.55 17.83
CA TYR A 266 9.24 -2.79 16.58
C TYR A 266 10.05 -1.49 16.76
N PRO A 267 10.93 -1.16 15.79
CA PRO A 267 11.67 0.09 15.80
C PRO A 267 10.78 1.33 15.83
N PRO A 268 11.26 2.43 16.44
CA PRO A 268 10.59 3.72 16.47
C PRO A 268 10.05 4.16 15.10
N ALA A 269 10.83 3.98 14.02
CA ALA A 269 10.43 4.34 12.66
C ALA A 269 9.10 3.72 12.23
N LEU A 270 8.90 2.41 12.49
CA LEU A 270 7.65 1.74 12.14
C LEU A 270 6.50 2.12 13.07
N ARG A 271 6.78 2.26 14.38
CA ARG A 271 5.76 2.67 15.35
C ARG A 271 5.22 4.07 15.03
N ASN A 272 6.11 5.01 14.73
CA ASN A 272 5.76 6.37 14.33
C ASN A 272 4.94 6.37 13.01
N ALA A 273 5.32 5.56 12.02
CA ALA A 273 4.54 5.39 10.80
C ALA A 273 3.13 4.81 11.07
N CYS A 274 3.02 3.84 11.98
CA CYS A 274 1.72 3.29 12.39
C CYS A 274 0.87 4.31 13.15
N GLN A 275 1.47 5.21 13.94
CA GLN A 275 0.76 6.31 14.59
C GLN A 275 0.11 7.25 13.55
N VAL A 276 0.78 7.54 12.43
CA VAL A 276 0.19 8.30 11.31
C VAL A 276 -1.03 7.57 10.76
N GLY A 277 -0.90 6.26 10.48
CA GLY A 277 -2.02 5.44 10.04
C GLY A 277 -3.20 5.43 11.01
N LEU A 278 -2.92 5.39 12.32
CA LEU A 278 -3.94 5.41 13.37
C LEU A 278 -4.66 6.77 13.44
N LYS A 279 -3.95 7.89 13.27
CA LYS A 279 -4.55 9.22 13.20
C LYS A 279 -5.54 9.35 12.03
N ILE A 280 -5.16 8.86 10.85
CA ILE A 280 -6.04 8.81 9.67
C ILE A 280 -7.25 7.92 9.95
N THR A 281 -7.03 6.76 10.58
CA THR A 281 -8.11 5.83 10.97
C THR A 281 -9.12 6.51 11.89
N ASN A 282 -8.67 7.17 12.95
CA ASN A 282 -9.51 7.90 13.91
C ASN A 282 -10.30 9.05 13.25
N LYS A 283 -9.67 9.77 12.31
CA LYS A 283 -10.35 10.80 11.52
C LYS A 283 -11.50 10.22 10.71
N TYR A 284 -11.29 9.10 10.02
CA TYR A 284 -12.35 8.48 9.22
C TYR A 284 -13.39 7.74 10.07
N TYR A 285 -13.03 7.31 11.28
CA TYR A 285 -13.98 6.82 12.28
C TYR A 285 -14.95 7.92 12.73
N SER A 286 -14.46 9.10 13.14
CA SER A 286 -15.33 10.20 13.57
C SER A 286 -16.29 10.65 12.46
N LEU A 287 -15.82 10.61 11.22
CA LEU A 287 -16.62 10.85 10.03
C LEU A 287 -17.69 9.77 9.78
N THR A 288 -17.44 8.53 10.19
CA THR A 288 -18.41 7.43 10.13
C THR A 288 -19.55 7.67 11.14
N ASP A 289 -19.24 8.19 12.33
CA ASP A 289 -20.23 8.53 13.36
C ASP A 289 -21.21 9.65 12.95
N THR A 290 -20.83 10.50 11.99
CA THR A 290 -21.71 11.57 11.48
C THR A 290 -22.87 11.05 10.63
N SER A 291 -22.78 9.83 10.10
CA SER A 291 -23.82 9.25 9.24
C SER A 291 -24.64 8.21 10.01
N PRO A 292 -25.96 8.41 10.20
CA PRO A 292 -26.81 7.43 10.87
C PRO A 292 -26.92 6.10 10.12
N LEU A 293 -26.52 6.06 8.84
CA LEU A 293 -26.59 4.86 8.00
C LEU A 293 -25.73 3.72 8.54
N TYR A 294 -24.59 4.01 9.18
CA TYR A 294 -23.74 3.00 9.80
C TYR A 294 -24.41 2.37 11.02
N ARG A 295 -24.98 3.19 11.90
CA ARG A 295 -25.71 2.72 13.09
C ARG A 295 -26.94 1.90 12.71
N ILE A 296 -27.70 2.35 11.71
CA ILE A 296 -28.83 1.60 11.17
C ILE A 296 -28.36 0.25 10.61
N ALA A 297 -27.29 0.22 9.81
CA ALA A 297 -26.77 -1.02 9.23
C ALA A 297 -26.31 -2.03 10.29
N ILE A 298 -25.65 -1.56 11.35
CA ILE A 298 -25.24 -2.39 12.49
C ILE A 298 -26.45 -2.92 13.24
N PHE A 299 -27.43 -2.05 13.56
CA PHE A 299 -28.64 -2.45 14.28
C PHE A 299 -29.46 -3.50 13.53
N LEU A 300 -29.50 -3.41 12.20
CA LEU A 300 -30.16 -4.38 11.34
C LEU A 300 -29.37 -5.68 11.17
N HIS A 301 -28.09 -5.72 11.56
CA HIS A 301 -27.26 -6.91 11.43
C HIS A 301 -27.48 -7.85 12.63
N PRO A 302 -28.05 -9.06 12.44
CA PRO A 302 -28.44 -9.94 13.54
C PRO A 302 -27.31 -10.29 14.52
N SER A 303 -26.07 -10.38 14.02
CA SER A 303 -24.90 -10.72 14.84
C SER A 303 -24.27 -9.54 15.58
N PHE A 304 -24.48 -8.30 15.13
CA PHE A 304 -23.79 -7.12 15.70
C PHE A 304 -24.71 -6.26 16.58
N LYS A 305 -26.01 -6.52 16.52
CA LYS A 305 -27.03 -5.76 17.22
C LYS A 305 -26.76 -5.62 18.71
N ASP A 306 -26.18 -6.62 19.37
CA ASP A 306 -25.99 -6.61 20.83
C ASP A 306 -24.57 -6.16 21.25
N GLU A 307 -23.58 -6.30 20.37
CA GLU A 307 -22.17 -6.00 20.66
C GLU A 307 -21.81 -4.54 20.35
N TYR A 308 -22.49 -3.93 19.37
CA TYR A 308 -22.18 -2.59 18.86
C TYR A 308 -23.27 -1.55 19.15
N GLN A 309 -24.03 -1.70 20.24
CA GLN A 309 -24.98 -0.68 20.72
C GLN A 309 -24.23 0.53 21.30
N ARG A 310 -23.59 1.33 20.45
CA ARG A 310 -23.10 2.67 20.78
C ARG A 310 -24.04 3.73 20.25
#